data_AF-A0A1G1NGV5-F1
#
_entry.id   AF-A0A1G1NGV5-F1
#
_cell.length_a   1.000
_cell.length_b   1.000
_cell.length_c   1.000
_cell.angle_alpha   90.00
_cell.angle_beta   90.00
_cell.angle_gamma   90.00
#
_symmetry.space_group_name_H-M   'P 1'
#
loop_
_entity.id
_entity.type
_entity.pdbx_description
1 polymer ?
#
loop_
_entity_poly.entity_id
_entity_poly.type
_entity_poly.pdbx_seq_one_letter_code
_entity_poly.pdbx_strand_id
1 'polypeptide(L)' 'MKSIEVEGKTTKEAVHLALQKLGVARDKVHVKVLSEGHHGLFGMHGLKLAKVKVTIKEEAHQIHRKA' A
#
# COMPACT_ATOMS: atom_id res chain seq x y z
N MET A 1 0.81 16.17 5.07
CA MET A 1 1.19 14.76 4.80
C MET A 1 0.01 13.79 4.95
N LYS A 2 -0.46 13.19 3.85
CA LYS A 2 -1.52 12.18 3.84
C LYS A 2 -0.87 10.80 3.69
N SER A 3 -1.05 9.92 4.67
CA SER A 3 -0.53 8.53 4.63
C SER A 3 -1.64 7.54 4.94
N ILE A 4 -1.65 6.41 4.25
CA ILE A 4 -2.60 5.32 4.49
C ILE A 4 -1.86 4.02 4.78
N GLU A 5 -2.47 3.17 5.60
CA GLU A 5 -1.97 1.84 5.90
C GLU A 5 -2.92 0.83 5.25
N VAL A 6 -2.34 -0.10 4.50
CA VAL A 6 -3.10 -1.10 3.75
C VAL A 6 -2.51 -2.47 4.04
N GLU A 7 -3.40 -3.40 4.30
CA GLU A 7 -3.11 -4.81 4.52
C GLU A 7 -3.58 -5.60 3.30
N GLY A 8 -2.81 -6.59 2.90
CA GLY A 8 -3.11 -7.43 1.75
C GLY A 8 -2.54 -8.82 1.91
N LYS A 9 -2.99 -9.76 1.07
CA LYS A 9 -2.44 -11.12 1.07
C LYS A 9 -0.96 -11.13 0.73
N THR A 10 -0.54 -10.21 -0.14
CA THR A 10 0.86 -10.00 -0.53
C THR A 10 1.23 -8.52 -0.47
N THR A 11 2.51 -8.23 -0.34
CA THR A 11 3.05 -6.86 -0.37
C THR A 11 2.65 -6.14 -1.65
N LYS A 12 2.65 -6.84 -2.79
CA LYS A 12 2.29 -6.30 -4.10
C LYS A 12 0.82 -5.86 -4.16
N GLU A 13 -0.07 -6.69 -3.61
CA GLU A 13 -1.51 -6.43 -3.54
C GLU A 13 -1.82 -5.24 -2.62
N ALA A 14 -1.18 -5.20 -1.44
CA ALA A 14 -1.33 -4.10 -0.49
C ALA A 14 -0.85 -2.76 -1.08
N VAL A 15 0.26 -2.76 -1.81
CA VAL A 15 0.76 -1.56 -2.52
C VAL A 15 -0.20 -1.14 -3.62
N HIS A 16 -0.71 -2.06 -4.42
CA HIS A 16 -1.64 -1.73 -5.51
C HIS A 16 -2.93 -1.08 -4.98
N LEU A 17 -3.53 -1.65 -3.94
CA LEU A 17 -4.70 -1.11 -3.27
C LEU A 17 -4.45 0.28 -2.67
N ALA A 18 -3.27 0.49 -2.08
CA ALA A 18 -2.90 1.78 -1.53
C ALA A 18 -2.76 2.86 -2.62
N LEU A 19 -2.13 2.53 -3.75
CA LEU A 19 -2.01 3.44 -4.89
C LEU A 19 -3.37 3.80 -5.49
N GLN A 20 -4.26 2.82 -5.65
CA GLN A 20 -5.62 3.07 -6.16
C GLN A 20 -6.44 3.95 -5.23
N LYS A 21 -6.39 3.73 -3.91
CA LYS A 21 -7.08 4.57 -2.92
C LYS A 21 -6.59 6.01 -2.92
N LEU A 22 -5.29 6.20 -3.14
CA LEU A 22 -4.69 7.53 -3.19
C LEU A 22 -4.82 8.19 -4.57
N GLY A 23 -5.08 7.41 -5.63
CA GLY A 23 -5.20 7.92 -7.00
C GLY A 23 -3.89 8.48 -7.56
N VAL A 24 -2.75 8.02 -7.06
CA VAL A 24 -1.42 8.54 -7.40
C VAL A 24 -0.49 7.41 -7.85
N ALA A 25 0.51 7.77 -8.64
CA ALA A 25 1.54 6.83 -9.09
C ALA A 25 2.51 6.47 -7.95
N ARG A 26 3.12 5.28 -8.05
CA ARG A 26 4.09 4.76 -7.07
C ARG A 26 5.31 5.67 -6.87
N ASP A 27 5.64 6.45 -7.88
CA ASP A 27 6.79 7.36 -7.87
C ASP A 27 6.57 8.57 -6.93
N LYS A 28 5.31 9.04 -6.87
CA LYS A 28 4.86 10.16 -6.03
C LYS A 28 4.53 9.79 -4.59
N VAL A 29 4.75 8.53 -4.22
CA VAL A 29 4.50 8.05 -2.87
C VAL A 29 5.72 7.36 -2.30
N HIS A 30 5.80 7.36 -0.98
CA HIS A 30 6.76 6.62 -0.21
C HIS A 30 6.07 5.34 0.28
N VAL A 31 6.50 4.18 -0.23
CA VAL A 31 5.99 2.88 0.18
C VAL A 31 6.92 2.32 1.24
N LYS A 32 6.41 2.14 2.46
CA LYS A 32 7.10 1.52 3.58
C LYS A 32 6.44 0.18 3.90
N VAL A 33 7.17 -0.91 3.76
CA VAL A 33 6.66 -2.24 4.14
C VAL A 33 6.81 -2.37 5.66
N LEU A 34 5.68 -2.53 6.36
CA LEU A 34 5.65 -2.75 7.81
C LEU A 34 5.68 -4.24 8.13
N SER A 35 5.09 -5.06 7.26
CA SER A 35 5.14 -6.51 7.35
C SER A 35 5.12 -7.10 5.96
N GLU A 36 6.10 -7.94 5.64
CA GLU A 36 6.21 -8.54 4.31
C GLU A 36 5.11 -9.57 4.04
N GLY A 37 4.45 -10.07 5.08
CA GLY A 37 3.43 -11.11 5.00
C GLY A 37 4.05 -12.43 4.55
N HIS A 38 4.22 -13.38 5.46
CA HIS A 38 4.79 -14.67 5.11
C HIS A 38 3.68 -15.66 4.76
N HIS A 39 3.75 -16.21 3.56
CA HIS A 39 3.11 -17.47 3.25
C HIS A 39 3.87 -18.56 3.98
N GLY A 40 3.25 -19.16 4.99
CA GLY A 40 3.75 -20.38 5.60
C GLY A 40 3.88 -21.46 4.53
N LEU A 41 5.10 -21.71 4.07
CA LEU A 41 5.43 -22.92 3.34
C LEU A 41 5.66 -24.01 4.40
N PHE A 42 5.04 -25.18 4.23
CA PHE A 42 4.99 -26.32 5.16
C PHE A 42 3.97 -26.23 6.31
N GLY A 43 2.73 -26.66 6.04
CA GLY A 43 1.86 -27.33 7.02
C GLY A 43 1.34 -26.56 8.24
N MET A 44 1.73 -25.30 8.46
CA MET A 44 1.30 -24.52 9.62
C MET A 44 0.35 -23.38 9.23
N HIS A 45 -0.82 -23.38 9.87
CA HIS A 45 -1.87 -22.37 9.77
C HIS A 45 -1.36 -21.00 10.22
N GLY A 46 -0.84 -20.21 9.29
CA GLY A 46 -0.34 -18.87 9.59
C GLY A 46 -0.30 -17.99 8.36
N LEU A 47 -1.47 -17.61 7.83
CA LEU A 47 -1.55 -16.51 6.86
C LEU A 47 -1.31 -15.20 7.59
N LYS A 48 -0.05 -14.77 7.63
CA LYS A 48 0.30 -13.44 8.10
C LYS A 48 0.15 -12.47 6.93
N LEU A 49 -0.82 -11.57 7.01
CA LEU A 49 -1.06 -10.57 5.98
C LEU A 49 0.13 -9.62 5.86
N ALA A 50 0.43 -9.20 4.63
CA ALA A 50 1.40 -8.15 4.37
C ALA A 50 0.78 -6.80 4.72
N LYS A 51 1.54 -5.94 5.40
CA LYS A 51 1.12 -4.60 5.79
C LYS A 51 2.08 -3.58 5.21
N VAL A 52 1.56 -2.60 4.50
CA VAL A 52 2.34 -1.52 3.91
C VAL A 52 1.75 -0.16 4.29
N LYS A 53 2.62 0.80 4.54
CA LYS A 53 2.29 2.20 4.79
C LYS A 53 2.72 3.01 3.59
N VAL A 54 1.77 3.69 2.97
CA VAL A 54 2.02 4.54 1.81
C VAL A 54 1.80 5.98 2.19
N THR A 55 2.84 6.80 2.05
CA THR A 55 2.83 8.22 2.37
C THR A 55 2.97 9.02 1.09
N ILE A 56 2.08 9.97 0.83
CA ILE A 56 2.20 10.84 -0.35
C ILE A 56 3.39 11.78 -0.15
N LYS A 57 4.33 11.80 -1.10
CA LYS A 57 5.35 12.85 -1.17
C LYS A 57 4.63 14.13 -1.56
N GLU A 58 4.88 15.21 -0.86
CA GLU A 58 4.08 16.45 -0.93
C GLU A 58 4.26 17.25 -2.23
N GLU A 59 4.56 16.58 -3.35
CA GLU A 59 4.67 17.18 -4.67
C GLU A 59 3.40 16.97 -5.50
N ALA A 60 2.67 18.09 -5.61
CA ALA A 60 1.60 18.39 -6.54
C ALA A 60 0.30 17.58 -6.31
N HIS A 61 -0.73 18.19 -5.72
CA HIS A 61 -1.64 19.07 -6.47
C HIS A 61 -2.08 18.35 -7.75
N GLN A 62 -3.31 17.81 -7.78
CA GLN A 62 -4.25 18.08 -8.88
C GLN A 62 -5.62 17.44 -8.63
N ILE A 63 -6.58 18.34 -8.39
CA ILE A 63 -7.82 18.45 -9.16
C ILE A 63 -8.70 17.18 -9.20
N HIS A 64 -9.58 17.06 -8.21
CA HIS A 64 -10.89 16.45 -8.45
C HIS A 64 -11.87 17.57 -8.84
N ARG A 65 -11.71 18.12 -10.04
CA ARG A 65 -12.87 18.67 -10.77
C ARG A 65 -13.48 17.48 -11.48
N LYS A 66 -14.55 16.91 -10.93
CA LYS A 66 -15.51 16.19 -11.76
C LYS A 66 -16.67 17.15 -12.01
N ALA A 67 -16.87 17.42 -13.30
CA ALA A 67 -18.02 18.12 -13.86
C ALA A 67 -19.30 17.29 -13.70
#